data_AF-A0A2U1LEU6-F1
#
_entry.id   AF-A0A2U1LEU6-F1
#
_cell.length_a   1.000
_cell.length_b   1.000
_cell.length_c   1.000
_cell.angle_alpha   90.00
_cell.angle_beta   90.00
_cell.angle_gamma   90.00
#
_symmetry.space_group_name_H-M   'P 1'
#
loop_
_entity.id
_entity.type
_entity.pdbx_description
1 polymer ?
#
loop_
_entity_poly.entity_id
_entity_poly.type
_entity_poly.pdbx_seq_one_letter_code
_entity_poly.pdbx_strand_id
1 'polypeptide(L)'
;MGKFLVSSATELKKKEKREKKAKSGGFESLNLSLNVFRGVKRKGYRVPTPIQRKTMPVILSGADVVAMARTGSGKTAAFLIPMLEKLQQHVSQTGVRALILSPTCDLAL
;
A
#
# COMPACT_ATOMS: atom_id res chain seq x y z
N MET A 1 4.24 -24.64 -37.89
CA MET A 1 5.01 -25.28 -36.80
C MET A 1 4.66 -24.56 -35.49
N GLY A 2 3.58 -24.97 -34.84
CA GLY A 2 3.02 -24.27 -33.67
C GLY A 2 3.76 -24.67 -32.39
N LYS A 3 4.35 -23.70 -31.69
CA LYS A 3 4.91 -23.92 -30.35
C LYS A 3 3.74 -24.06 -29.37
N PHE A 4 3.43 -25.30 -28.98
CA PHE A 4 2.59 -25.58 -27.83
C PHE A 4 3.28 -25.08 -26.57
N LEU A 5 2.75 -24.00 -25.98
CA LEU A 5 3.16 -23.50 -24.67
C LEU A 5 2.46 -24.35 -23.61
N VAL A 6 3.00 -25.54 -23.31
CA VAL A 6 2.55 -26.33 -22.16
C VAL A 6 3.13 -25.69 -20.91
N SER A 7 2.43 -24.69 -20.35
CA SER A 7 2.73 -24.22 -19.00
C SER A 7 2.33 -25.31 -18.01
N SER A 8 3.28 -25.72 -17.17
CA SER A 8 3.10 -26.85 -16.26
C SER A 8 1.94 -26.61 -15.29
N ALA A 9 1.18 -27.66 -14.95
CA ALA A 9 0.07 -27.58 -13.98
C ALA A 9 0.49 -26.99 -12.62
N THR A 10 1.79 -27.06 -12.28
CA THR A 10 2.39 -26.42 -11.11
C THR A 10 2.57 -24.91 -11.27
N GLU A 11 2.88 -24.41 -12.47
CA GLU A 11 2.95 -22.97 -12.78
C GLU A 11 1.56 -22.34 -12.82
N LEU A 12 0.58 -23.03 -13.40
CA LEU A 12 -0.82 -22.59 -13.42
C LEU A 12 -1.37 -22.46 -11.98
N LYS A 13 -1.16 -23.49 -11.14
CA LYS A 13 -1.53 -23.44 -9.71
C LYS A 13 -0.82 -22.31 -8.94
N LYS A 14 0.46 -22.03 -9.27
CA LYS A 14 1.24 -20.95 -8.63
C LYS A 14 0.76 -19.57 -9.05
N LYS A 15 0.34 -19.41 -10.32
CA LYS A 15 -0.23 -18.19 -10.89
C LYS A 15 -1.63 -17.90 -10.32
N GLU A 16 -2.51 -18.91 -10.27
CA GLU A 16 -3.83 -18.80 -9.64
C GLU A 16 -3.76 -18.46 -8.15
N LYS A 17 -2.80 -19.05 -7.42
CA LYS A 17 -2.60 -18.76 -5.98
C LYS A 17 -2.07 -17.34 -5.75
N ARG A 18 -1.25 -16.80 -6.67
CA ARG A 18 -0.81 -15.39 -6.68
C ARG A 18 -1.97 -14.45 -7.00
N GLU A 19 -2.79 -14.76 -8.00
CA GLU A 19 -3.95 -13.96 -8.39
C GLU A 19 -5.05 -13.95 -7.31
N LYS A 20 -5.31 -15.09 -6.65
CA LYS A 20 -6.22 -15.15 -5.49
C LYS A 20 -5.71 -14.35 -4.29
N LYS A 21 -4.39 -14.31 -4.06
CA LYS A 21 -3.76 -13.44 -3.04
C LYS A 21 -3.86 -11.96 -3.40
N ALA A 22 -3.68 -11.60 -4.68
CA ALA A 22 -3.85 -10.24 -5.15
C ALA A 22 -5.30 -9.74 -5.03
N LYS A 23 -6.29 -10.64 -5.13
CA LYS A 23 -7.71 -10.34 -4.92
C LYS A 23 -8.17 -10.31 -3.46
N SER A 24 -7.32 -10.66 -2.48
CA SER A 24 -7.74 -10.80 -1.08
C SER A 24 -7.84 -9.47 -0.31
N GLY A 25 -7.68 -8.32 -0.97
CA GLY A 25 -7.75 -7.00 -0.34
C GLY A 25 -6.69 -6.77 0.76
N GLY A 26 -5.60 -7.53 0.74
CA GLY A 26 -4.47 -7.43 1.67
C GLY A 26 -3.50 -6.30 1.27
N PHE A 27 -2.48 -6.05 2.10
CA PHE A 27 -1.43 -5.08 1.74
C PHE A 27 -0.60 -5.55 0.54
N GLU A 28 -0.56 -6.86 0.29
CA GLU A 28 0.10 -7.50 -0.84
C GLU A 28 -0.47 -7.04 -2.19
N SER A 29 -1.74 -6.62 -2.24
CA SER A 29 -2.39 -6.17 -3.48
C SER A 29 -2.07 -4.72 -3.84
N LEU A 30 -1.42 -3.96 -2.94
CA LEU A 30 -1.10 -2.55 -3.14
C LEU A 30 0.23 -2.33 -3.90
N ASN A 31 0.94 -3.39 -4.25
CA ASN A 31 2.22 -3.36 -4.96
C ASN A 31 3.26 -2.40 -4.34
N LEU A 32 3.33 -2.37 -3.01
CA LEU A 32 4.28 -1.55 -2.26
C LEU A 32 5.71 -2.08 -2.47
N SER A 33 6.68 -1.18 -2.44
CA SER A 33 8.11 -1.50 -2.37
C SER A 33 8.41 -2.46 -1.20
N LEU A 34 9.43 -3.30 -1.36
CA LEU A 34 9.82 -4.28 -0.35
C LEU A 34 10.11 -3.64 1.01
N ASN A 35 10.71 -2.45 1.03
CA ASN A 35 11.05 -1.73 2.25
C ASN A 35 9.79 -1.30 3.01
N VAL A 36 8.85 -0.67 2.31
CA VAL A 36 7.59 -0.21 2.90
C VAL A 36 6.75 -1.42 3.33
N PHE A 37 6.63 -2.44 2.48
CA PHE A 37 5.86 -3.65 2.80
C PHE A 37 6.41 -4.39 4.05
N ARG A 38 7.74 -4.53 4.18
CA ARG A 38 8.35 -5.08 5.41
C ARG A 38 8.06 -4.20 6.62
N GLY A 39 8.11 -2.88 6.47
CA GLY A 39 7.74 -1.93 7.53
C GLY A 39 6.31 -2.12 8.01
N VAL A 40 5.36 -2.28 7.08
CA VAL A 40 3.94 -2.57 7.36
C VAL A 40 3.81 -3.86 8.18
N LYS A 41 4.46 -4.95 7.77
CA LYS A 41 4.42 -6.22 8.50
C LYS A 41 5.08 -6.13 9.87
N ARG A 42 6.24 -5.47 9.99
CA ARG A 42 6.97 -5.29 11.25
C ARG A 42 6.17 -4.47 12.26
N LYS A 43 5.40 -3.48 11.82
CA LYS A 43 4.48 -2.72 12.68
C LYS A 43 3.22 -3.50 13.10
N GLY A 44 3.05 -4.73 12.62
CA GLY A 44 1.94 -5.62 13.01
C GLY A 44 0.67 -5.45 12.19
N TYR A 45 0.70 -4.69 11.08
CA TYR A 45 -0.45 -4.57 10.19
C TYR A 45 -0.66 -5.88 9.43
N ARG A 46 -1.77 -6.56 9.71
CA ARG A 46 -2.11 -7.85 9.08
C ARG A 46 -2.96 -7.67 7.82
N VAL A 47 -4.11 -7.01 7.99
CA VAL A 47 -5.11 -6.76 6.95
C VAL A 47 -5.46 -5.26 6.98
N PRO A 48 -5.51 -4.58 5.83
CA PRO A 48 -5.86 -3.16 5.81
C PRO A 48 -7.31 -2.97 6.27
N THR A 49 -7.58 -1.90 7.01
CA THR A 49 -8.94 -1.57 7.48
C THR A 49 -9.83 -1.09 6.31
N PRO A 50 -11.17 -1.00 6.47
CA PRO A 50 -12.04 -0.54 5.39
C PRO A 50 -11.66 0.83 4.82
N ILE A 51 -11.24 1.78 5.67
CA ILE A 51 -10.81 3.10 5.19
C ILE A 51 -9.50 3.00 4.39
N GLN A 52 -8.53 2.21 4.87
CA GLN A 52 -7.25 1.99 4.18
C GLN A 52 -7.45 1.32 2.80
N ARG A 53 -8.29 0.28 2.72
CA ARG A 53 -8.58 -0.40 1.44
C ARG A 53 -9.19 0.53 0.40
N LYS A 54 -10.04 1.47 0.84
CA LYS A 54 -10.70 2.43 -0.06
C LYS A 54 -9.76 3.56 -0.48
N THR A 55 -8.93 4.06 0.43
CA THR A 55 -8.14 5.28 0.18
C THR A 55 -6.75 4.98 -0.39
N MET A 56 -6.07 3.93 0.04
CA MET A 56 -4.67 3.68 -0.34
C MET A 56 -4.47 3.54 -1.86
N PRO A 57 -5.29 2.76 -2.61
CA PRO A 57 -5.14 2.67 -4.06
C PRO A 57 -5.29 4.03 -4.76
N VAL A 58 -6.21 4.85 -4.28
CA VAL A 58 -6.51 6.19 -4.83
C VAL A 58 -5.36 7.17 -4.53
N ILE A 59 -4.80 7.12 -3.32
CA ILE A 59 -3.63 7.94 -2.98
C ILE A 59 -2.41 7.51 -3.81
N LEU A 60 -2.19 6.20 -3.96
CA LEU A 60 -1.08 5.66 -4.77
C LEU A 60 -1.19 6.05 -6.24
N SER A 61 -2.39 6.20 -6.79
CA SER A 61 -2.60 6.66 -8.17
C SER A 61 -2.32 8.16 -8.37
N GLY A 62 -2.02 8.91 -7.29
CA GLY A 62 -1.70 10.34 -7.39
C GLY A 62 -2.90 11.27 -7.23
N ALA A 63 -4.08 10.76 -6.91
CA ALA A 63 -5.27 11.59 -6.72
C ALA A 63 -5.34 12.20 -5.32
N ASP A 64 -5.99 13.37 -5.23
CA ASP A 64 -6.37 13.99 -3.97
C ASP A 64 -7.52 13.23 -3.32
N VAL A 65 -7.45 13.03 -2.00
CA VAL A 65 -8.41 12.19 -1.27
C VAL A 65 -8.87 12.88 0.00
N VAL A 66 -10.20 13.02 0.12
CA VAL A 66 -10.85 13.33 1.40
C VAL A 66 -11.41 12.03 1.98
N ALA A 67 -11.02 11.72 3.22
CA ALA A 67 -11.40 10.48 3.88
C ALA A 67 -11.99 10.75 5.26
N MET A 68 -13.22 10.28 5.49
CA MET A 68 -13.91 10.41 6.77
C MET A 68 -14.14 9.03 7.39
N ALA A 69 -13.73 8.86 8.64
CA ALA A 69 -13.97 7.66 9.43
C ALA A 69 -13.80 7.97 10.92
N ARG A 70 -14.41 7.15 11.78
CA ARG A 70 -14.27 7.27 13.25
C ARG A 70 -12.81 7.18 13.72
N THR A 71 -12.51 7.68 14.92
CA THR A 71 -11.20 7.52 15.57
C THR A 71 -10.86 6.03 15.74
N GLY A 72 -9.57 5.68 15.67
CA GLY A 72 -9.12 4.29 15.72
C GLY A 72 -9.33 3.47 14.43
N SER A 73 -9.98 4.02 13.39
CA SER A 73 -10.20 3.33 12.11
C SER A 73 -8.94 3.12 11.25
N GLY A 74 -7.80 3.67 11.67
CA GLY A 74 -6.53 3.53 10.99
C GLY A 74 -6.27 4.56 9.88
N LYS A 75 -6.91 5.73 9.94
CA LYS A 75 -6.70 6.85 8.98
C LYS A 75 -5.23 7.27 8.86
N THR A 76 -4.49 7.29 9.97
CA THR A 76 -3.07 7.65 9.99
C THR A 76 -2.25 6.75 9.06
N ALA A 77 -2.37 5.43 9.21
CA ALA A 77 -1.71 4.50 8.30
C ALA A 77 -2.26 4.58 6.86
N ALA A 78 -3.53 4.97 6.69
CA ALA A 78 -4.18 5.10 5.38
C ALA A 78 -3.53 6.13 4.47
N PHE A 79 -2.98 7.22 5.01
CA PHE A 79 -2.21 8.21 4.24
C PHE A 79 -0.69 8.04 4.38
N LEU A 80 -0.18 7.59 5.52
CA LEU A 80 1.26 7.46 5.74
C LEU A 80 1.91 6.37 4.88
N ILE A 81 1.30 5.19 4.79
CA ILE A 81 1.87 4.08 4.01
C ILE A 81 2.05 4.46 2.53
N PRO A 82 1.02 4.99 1.82
CA PRO A 82 1.21 5.41 0.43
C PRO A 82 2.11 6.65 0.29
N MET A 83 2.17 7.54 1.28
CA MET A 83 3.14 8.64 1.30
C MET A 83 4.58 8.12 1.35
N LEU A 84 4.88 7.19 2.27
CA LEU A 84 6.21 6.59 2.39
C LEU A 84 6.61 5.83 1.12
N GLU A 85 5.66 5.17 0.46
CA GLU A 85 5.88 4.52 -0.84
C GLU A 85 6.32 5.54 -1.90
N LYS A 86 5.60 6.66 -2.04
CA LYS A 86 5.99 7.74 -2.98
C LYS A 86 7.36 8.34 -2.66
N LEU A 87 7.70 8.44 -1.37
CA LEU A 87 8.98 9.01 -0.93
C LEU A 87 10.19 8.09 -1.19
N GLN A 88 10.00 6.81 -1.50
CA GLN A 88 11.11 5.91 -1.89
C GLN A 88 11.81 6.37 -3.17
N GLN A 89 11.12 7.11 -4.04
CA GLN A 89 11.72 7.62 -5.27
C GLN A 89 12.80 8.64 -4.93
N HIS A 90 14.04 8.40 -5.39
CA HIS A 90 15.11 9.39 -5.30
C HIS A 90 14.77 10.58 -6.20
N VAL A 91 14.84 11.78 -5.64
CA VAL A 91 14.78 13.04 -6.38
C VAL A 91 16.06 13.80 -6.08
N SER A 92 16.62 14.43 -7.10
CA SER A 92 17.83 15.25 -7.02
C SER A 92 17.63 16.55 -6.24
N GLN A 93 16.38 17.01 -6.11
CA GLN A 93 16.03 18.19 -5.34
C GLN A 93 16.13 17.95 -3.83
N THR A 94 16.89 18.82 -3.17
CA THR A 94 16.98 18.91 -1.72
C THR A 94 15.80 19.74 -1.18
N GLY A 95 15.11 19.26 -0.15
CA GLY A 95 14.02 19.98 0.51
C GLY A 95 12.97 19.10 1.16
N VAL A 96 11.92 19.73 1.71
CA VAL A 96 10.77 19.03 2.29
C VAL A 96 9.97 18.37 1.17
N ARG A 97 9.75 17.05 1.27
CA ARG A 97 9.02 16.26 0.27
C ARG A 97 7.61 15.84 0.68
N ALA A 98 7.28 16.00 1.96
CA ALA A 98 5.95 15.74 2.50
C ALA A 98 5.74 16.57 3.77
N LEU A 99 4.51 17.05 3.97
CA LEU A 99 4.09 17.80 5.16
C LEU A 99 2.85 17.13 5.75
N ILE A 100 2.87 16.89 7.06
CA ILE A 100 1.71 16.40 7.81
C ILE A 100 1.33 17.49 8.79
N LEU A 101 0.07 17.91 8.74
CA LEU A 101 -0.47 18.87 9.68
C LEU A 101 -1.25 18.13 10.76
N SER A 102 -0.93 18.44 12.01
CA SER A 102 -1.63 17.95 13.19
C SER A 102 -2.28 19.14 13.89
N PRO A 103 -3.52 19.02 14.41
CA PRO A 103 -4.18 20.11 15.13
C PRO A 103 -3.52 20.41 16.48
N THR A 104 -2.79 19.45 17.06
CA THR A 104 -2.10 19.62 18.35
C THR A 104 -0.70 19.01 18.30
N CYS A 105 0.21 19.53 19.14
CA CYS A 105 1.57 19.01 19.28
C CYS A 105 1.58 17.57 19.82
N ASP A 106 0.76 17.24 20.81
CA ASP A 106 0.72 15.89 21.40
C ASP A 106 0.37 14.80 20.38
N LEU A 107 -0.35 15.14 19.30
CA LEU A 107 -0.67 14.21 18.22
C LEU A 107 0.44 14.14 17.14
N ALA A 108 1.35 15.12 17.12
CA ALA A 108 2.48 15.16 16.20
C ALA A 108 3.72 14.41 16.72
N LEU A 109 3.84 14.25 18.03
CA LEU A 109 4.95 13.57 18.73
C LEU A 109 4.69 12.06 18.87
#